data_AF-A0A846H180-F1
#
_entry.id   AF-A0A846H180-F1
#
_cell.length_a   1.000
_cell.length_b   1.000
_cell.length_c   1.000
_cell.angle_alpha   90.00
_cell.angle_beta   90.00
_cell.angle_gamma   90.00
#
_symmetry.space_group_name_H-M   'P 1'
#
loop_
_entity.id
_entity.type
_entity.pdbx_description
1 polymer ?
#
loop_
_entity_poly.entity_id
_entity_poly.type
_entity_poly.pdbx_seq_one_letter_code
_entity_poly.pdbx_strand_id
1 'polypeptide(L)'
;MVLLTTPQQQTPLVTWEKLPDDFILPDDAVENIPQPPLAAALTDALGAANRIQTEMLIAANFGIVANINKKTVVKAPDWLYVPRVLSVGAGVIRRSYTPNIEGEAVGVVMEFLSDTDNGEYSVRPTFPYGKLYFYERILQVPTYVIFDPYEATLEVRRLENNQYILQEPSSGGFWIPELKLFLGIWRGTRLGLNINWLRWWDEAGNLLLWSSEQAEAERQRAEAERQRADEERQRAEEERQRADNAIAQFEAERQRKEVLAAKLRELGIDPDAE
;
A
#
# COMPACT_ATOMS: atom_id res chain seq x y z
N MET A 1 32.46 52.55 -0.50
CA MET A 1 32.68 51.14 -0.87
C MET A 1 32.27 50.31 0.33
N VAL A 2 31.01 49.85 0.37
CA VAL A 2 30.49 49.05 1.50
C VAL A 2 30.86 47.60 1.23
N LEU A 3 31.77 47.07 2.03
CA LEU A 3 32.12 45.65 2.01
C LEU A 3 30.92 44.85 2.52
N LEU A 4 30.19 44.22 1.60
CA LEU A 4 29.20 43.19 1.91
C LEU A 4 29.98 41.94 2.33
N THR A 5 30.22 41.78 3.63
CA THR A 5 30.67 40.51 4.20
C THR A 5 29.51 39.53 4.15
N THR A 6 29.57 38.57 3.23
CA THR A 6 28.65 37.43 3.20
C THR A 6 28.80 36.66 4.51
N PRO A 7 27.74 36.44 5.31
CA PRO A 7 27.86 35.62 6.51
C PRO A 7 28.22 34.19 6.10
N GLN A 8 29.39 33.71 6.54
CA GLN A 8 29.75 32.30 6.44
C GLN A 8 28.73 31.49 7.24
N GLN A 9 27.82 30.80 6.54
CA GLN A 9 26.99 29.76 7.16
C GLN A 9 27.94 28.63 7.61
N GLN A 10 28.24 28.58 8.90
CA GLN A 10 28.97 27.45 9.48
C GLN A 10 28.12 26.19 9.32
N THR A 11 28.68 25.16 8.69
CA THR A 11 28.06 23.83 8.63
C THR A 11 27.95 23.30 10.06
N PRO A 12 26.74 22.96 10.54
CA PRO A 12 26.59 22.46 11.90
C PRO A 12 27.29 21.10 12.05
N LEU A 13 27.88 20.84 13.22
CA LEU A 13 28.45 19.53 13.52
C LEU A 13 27.32 18.56 13.84
N VAL A 14 27.15 17.54 13.00
CA VAL A 14 26.15 16.48 13.18
C VAL A 14 26.85 15.21 13.66
N THR A 15 26.34 14.63 14.74
CA THR A 15 26.76 13.32 15.24
C THR A 15 25.56 12.37 15.32
N TRP A 16 25.83 11.08 15.15
CA TRP A 16 24.82 10.04 15.18
C TRP A 16 25.06 9.20 16.44
N GLU A 17 24.24 9.42 17.45
CA GLU A 17 24.33 8.69 18.72
C GLU A 17 22.96 8.11 19.03
N LYS A 18 22.94 6.92 19.61
CA LYS A 18 21.69 6.31 20.05
C LYS A 18 21.13 7.11 21.23
N LEU A 19 19.80 7.26 21.28
CA LEU A 19 19.16 7.86 22.45
C LEU A 19 19.42 7.02 23.71
N PRO A 20 19.66 7.67 24.86
CA PRO A 20 19.58 7.01 26.16
C PRO A 20 18.22 6.32 26.36
N ASP A 21 18.21 5.17 27.02
CA ASP A 21 16.98 4.40 27.23
C ASP A 21 15.94 5.16 28.07
N ASP A 22 16.39 6.06 28.94
CA ASP A 22 15.58 6.93 29.81
C ASP A 22 15.15 8.26 29.17
N PHE A 23 15.53 8.52 27.91
CA PHE A 23 15.12 9.74 27.21
C PHE A 23 13.60 9.74 26.96
N ILE A 24 12.94 10.83 27.34
CA ILE A 24 11.52 11.06 27.10
C ILE A 24 11.38 11.75 25.74
N LEU A 25 10.75 11.05 24.78
CA LEU A 25 10.45 11.62 23.48
C LEU A 25 9.40 12.72 23.63
N PRO A 26 9.55 13.87 22.94
CA PRO A 26 8.50 14.88 22.90
C PRO A 26 7.23 14.30 22.27
N ASP A 27 6.09 14.55 22.91
CA ASP A 27 4.76 14.14 22.46
C ASP A 27 4.02 15.38 21.95
N ASP A 28 4.35 15.81 20.74
CA ASP A 28 3.76 16.99 20.09
C ASP A 28 2.48 16.63 19.31
N ALA A 29 1.73 15.60 19.74
CA ALA A 29 0.51 15.15 19.07
C ALA A 29 -0.61 16.19 19.20
N VAL A 30 -0.63 17.17 18.29
CA VAL A 30 -1.86 17.88 17.94
C VAL A 30 -2.64 16.93 17.03
N GLU A 31 -3.39 16.01 17.62
CA GLU A 31 -4.11 14.97 16.88
C GLU A 31 -5.06 15.59 15.85
N ASN A 32 -4.63 15.59 14.59
CA ASN A 32 -5.53 15.81 13.48
C ASN A 32 -6.09 14.45 13.06
N ILE A 33 -7.39 14.26 13.28
CA ILE A 33 -8.15 13.02 13.05
C ILE A 33 -7.77 12.26 11.74
N PRO A 34 -7.47 12.90 10.60
CA PRO A 34 -7.16 12.16 9.37
C PRO A 34 -5.71 11.64 9.22
N GLN A 35 -4.71 12.12 9.99
CA GLN A 35 -3.30 11.76 9.73
C GLN A 35 -3.00 10.26 9.96
N PRO A 36 -3.39 9.64 11.10
CA PRO A 36 -3.11 8.21 11.29
C PRO A 36 -3.81 7.31 10.24
N PRO A 37 -5.09 7.53 9.86
CA PRO A 37 -5.72 6.80 8.76
C PRO A 37 -4.99 6.93 7.42
N LEU A 38 -4.46 8.11 7.07
CA LEU A 38 -3.71 8.34 5.82
C LEU A 38 -2.43 7.51 5.79
N ALA A 39 -1.63 7.58 6.85
CA ALA A 39 -0.40 6.79 6.97
C ALA A 39 -0.68 5.29 6.91
N ALA A 40 -1.73 4.84 7.62
CA ALA A 40 -2.15 3.44 7.60
C ALA A 40 -2.60 2.99 6.21
N ALA A 41 -3.27 3.83 5.43
CA ALA A 41 -3.72 3.51 4.07
C ALA A 41 -2.54 3.27 3.11
N LEU A 42 -1.47 4.05 3.24
CA LEU A 42 -0.25 3.89 2.43
C LEU A 42 0.48 2.58 2.77
N THR A 43 0.67 2.32 4.07
CA THR A 43 1.35 1.10 4.54
C THR A 43 0.56 -0.17 4.22
N ASP A 44 -0.77 -0.12 4.39
CA ASP A 44 -1.68 -1.23 4.05
C ASP A 44 -1.57 -1.63 2.57
N ALA A 45 -1.58 -0.65 1.65
CA ALA A 45 -1.42 -0.93 0.21
C ALA A 45 -0.06 -1.58 -0.12
N LEU A 46 1.03 -1.16 0.52
CA LEU A 46 2.35 -1.78 0.34
C LEU A 46 2.38 -3.21 0.89
N GLY A 47 1.78 -3.44 2.06
CA GLY A 47 1.66 -4.76 2.67
C GLY A 47 0.82 -5.72 1.83
N ALA A 48 -0.36 -5.28 1.38
CA ALA A 48 -1.25 -6.03 0.51
C ALA A 48 -0.60 -6.36 -0.85
N ALA A 49 0.28 -5.49 -1.36
CA ALA A 49 1.07 -5.75 -2.56
C ALA A 49 2.33 -6.61 -2.33
N ASN A 50 2.55 -7.13 -1.11
CA ASN A 50 3.75 -7.88 -0.70
C ASN A 50 5.07 -7.14 -0.99
N ARG A 51 5.07 -5.81 -0.83
CA ARG A 51 6.23 -4.94 -1.09
C ARG A 51 7.09 -4.71 0.16
N ILE A 52 6.55 -4.98 1.36
CA ILE A 52 7.25 -4.75 2.63
C ILE A 52 8.16 -5.94 2.95
N GLN A 53 9.44 -5.66 3.18
CA GLN A 53 10.45 -6.65 3.59
C GLN A 53 10.82 -6.45 5.07
N THR A 54 11.37 -7.49 5.71
CA THR A 54 11.66 -7.50 7.16
C THR A 54 12.71 -6.46 7.57
N GLU A 55 13.63 -6.15 6.67
CA GLU A 55 14.67 -5.15 6.86
C GLU A 55 14.19 -3.71 6.64
N MET A 56 13.00 -3.49 6.06
CA MET A 56 12.47 -2.15 5.85
C MET A 56 11.91 -1.58 7.14
N LEU A 57 12.11 -0.27 7.36
CA LEU A 57 11.36 0.48 8.37
C LEU A 57 10.36 1.38 7.67
N ILE A 58 9.09 1.04 7.80
CA ILE A 58 7.96 1.90 7.45
C ILE A 58 7.24 2.24 8.74
N ALA A 59 7.13 3.52 9.06
CA ALA A 59 6.57 3.96 10.33
C ALA A 59 5.81 5.27 10.17
N ALA A 60 4.87 5.50 11.09
CA ALA A 60 4.06 6.71 11.17
C ALA A 60 4.28 7.36 12.54
N ASN A 61 4.38 8.69 12.58
CA ASN A 61 4.69 9.47 13.79
C ASN A 61 5.86 8.86 14.59
N PHE A 62 6.96 8.56 13.90
CA PHE A 62 8.09 7.82 14.48
C PHE A 62 9.36 8.67 14.48
N GLY A 63 9.94 8.87 15.67
CA GLY A 63 11.02 9.81 15.88
C GLY A 63 12.32 9.42 15.16
N ILE A 64 12.77 10.28 14.25
CA ILE A 64 14.11 10.27 13.66
C ILE A 64 15.02 11.18 14.49
N VAL A 65 16.19 10.68 14.87
CA VAL A 65 17.08 11.31 15.85
C VAL A 65 18.40 11.69 15.19
N ALA A 66 18.85 12.91 15.49
CA ALA A 66 20.21 13.35 15.21
C ALA A 66 20.73 14.21 16.36
N ASN A 67 22.03 14.17 16.63
CA ASN A 67 22.67 15.14 17.51
C ASN A 67 23.30 16.26 16.67
N ILE A 68 22.93 17.50 16.94
CA ILE A 68 23.45 18.67 16.23
C ILE A 68 24.02 19.65 17.24
N ASN A 69 25.32 19.94 17.14
CA ASN A 69 26.04 20.83 18.06
C ASN A 69 25.77 20.50 19.54
N LYS A 70 25.83 19.20 19.91
CA LYS A 70 25.55 18.66 21.25
C LYS A 70 24.10 18.78 21.74
N LYS A 71 23.15 19.05 20.83
CA LYS A 71 21.73 19.03 21.13
C LYS A 71 21.06 17.87 20.39
N THR A 72 20.33 17.05 21.12
CA THR A 72 19.44 16.05 20.54
C THR A 72 18.30 16.74 19.81
N VAL A 73 18.12 16.40 18.54
CA VAL A 73 17.02 16.84 17.70
C VAL A 73 16.23 15.60 17.30
N VAL A 74 14.92 15.63 17.57
CA VAL A 74 13.99 14.58 17.17
C VAL A 74 12.97 15.20 16.22
N LYS A 75 12.71 14.52 15.09
CA LYS A 75 11.61 14.84 14.18
C LYS A 75 10.81 13.58 13.90
N ALA A 76 9.51 13.63 14.10
CA ALA A 76 8.60 12.51 13.88
C ALA A 76 7.69 12.85 12.68
N PRO A 77 8.02 12.40 11.46
CA PRO A 77 7.15 12.62 10.33
C PRO A 77 5.90 11.74 10.39
N ASP A 78 4.84 12.18 9.70
CA ASP A 78 3.58 11.43 9.61
C ASP A 78 3.75 10.07 8.91
N TRP A 79 4.67 9.99 7.95
CA TRP A 79 5.06 8.72 7.33
C TRP A 79 6.53 8.75 6.91
N LEU A 80 7.26 7.65 7.14
CA LEU A 80 8.63 7.51 6.68
C LEU A 80 8.94 6.12 6.14
N TYR A 81 9.96 6.06 5.28
CA TYR A 81 10.52 4.83 4.75
C TYR A 81 12.04 4.83 4.84
N VAL A 82 12.58 3.76 5.40
CA VAL A 82 14.00 3.40 5.35
C VAL A 82 14.14 2.05 4.63
N PRO A 83 14.95 1.95 3.57
CA PRO A 83 15.09 0.70 2.80
C PRO A 83 15.64 -0.46 3.62
N ARG A 84 16.59 -0.19 4.52
CA ARG A 84 17.23 -1.22 5.34
C ARG A 84 17.61 -0.68 6.72
N VAL A 85 17.14 -1.35 7.76
CA VAL A 85 17.54 -1.14 9.15
C VAL A 85 18.22 -2.38 9.71
N LEU A 86 19.11 -2.19 10.68
CA LEU A 86 19.73 -3.28 11.43
C LEU A 86 18.68 -3.97 12.31
N SER A 87 18.77 -5.28 12.50
CA SER A 87 17.87 -6.00 13.41
C SER A 87 18.08 -5.53 14.85
N VAL A 88 16.99 -5.32 15.58
CA VAL A 88 17.06 -5.15 17.04
C VAL A 88 17.13 -6.52 17.73
N GLY A 89 17.72 -6.57 18.92
CA GLY A 89 17.79 -7.80 19.71
C GLY A 89 16.39 -8.33 20.06
N ALA A 90 16.30 -9.63 20.33
CA ALA A 90 15.03 -10.26 20.72
C ALA A 90 14.42 -9.57 21.96
N GLY A 91 13.14 -9.22 21.89
CA GLY A 91 12.41 -8.52 22.96
C GLY A 91 12.67 -7.01 23.04
N VAL A 92 13.51 -6.45 22.16
CA VAL A 92 13.75 -5.00 22.09
C VAL A 92 12.81 -4.38 21.08
N ILE A 93 12.06 -3.35 21.50
CA ILE A 93 11.23 -2.54 20.61
C ILE A 93 12.04 -1.31 20.20
N ARG A 94 12.14 -1.06 18.89
CA ARG A 94 12.73 0.18 18.38
C ARG A 94 11.80 1.35 18.69
N ARG A 95 12.24 2.29 19.53
CA ARG A 95 11.48 3.48 19.94
C ARG A 95 11.72 4.72 19.06
N SER A 96 12.83 4.75 18.34
CA SER A 96 13.24 5.84 17.46
C SER A 96 14.19 5.30 16.40
N TYR A 97 14.55 6.12 15.42
CA TYR A 97 15.54 5.77 14.41
C TYR A 97 16.69 6.78 14.37
N THR A 98 17.92 6.32 14.59
CA THR A 98 19.15 7.10 14.36
C THR A 98 19.84 6.60 13.09
N PRO A 99 19.78 7.36 11.96
CA PRO A 99 20.48 7.01 10.73
C PRO A 99 21.99 6.81 10.96
N ASN A 100 22.63 5.98 10.12
CA ASN A 100 24.05 5.61 10.20
C ASN A 100 24.47 4.75 11.41
N ILE A 101 23.64 4.69 12.46
CA ILE A 101 23.86 3.81 13.62
C ILE A 101 22.94 2.59 13.54
N GLU A 102 21.67 2.81 13.23
CA GLU A 102 20.65 1.76 13.25
C GLU A 102 20.26 1.25 11.85
N GLY A 103 20.93 1.74 10.79
CA GLY A 103 20.66 1.35 9.40
C GLY A 103 21.07 2.39 8.36
N GLU A 104 20.48 2.28 7.18
CA GLU A 104 20.67 3.18 6.04
C GLU A 104 20.05 4.58 6.24
N ALA A 105 20.28 5.49 5.29
CA ALA A 105 19.62 6.78 5.29
C ALA A 105 18.09 6.64 5.13
N VAL A 106 17.35 7.61 5.66
CA VAL A 106 15.90 7.70 5.43
C VAL A 106 15.67 8.03 3.96
N GLY A 107 14.88 7.21 3.27
CA GLY A 107 14.63 7.33 1.83
C GLY A 107 13.49 8.29 1.50
N VAL A 108 12.39 8.21 2.26
CA VAL A 108 11.21 9.05 2.06
C VAL A 108 10.71 9.56 3.39
N VAL A 109 10.32 10.83 3.43
CA VAL A 109 9.57 11.43 4.52
C VAL A 109 8.32 12.12 3.94
N MET A 110 7.18 11.92 4.60
CA MET A 110 5.92 12.60 4.28
C MET A 110 5.35 13.29 5.52
N GLU A 111 4.78 14.47 5.29
CA GLU A 111 4.09 15.28 6.29
C GLU A 111 2.71 15.66 5.74
N PHE A 112 1.70 15.57 6.59
CA PHE A 112 0.29 15.78 6.25
C PHE A 112 -0.19 17.05 6.95
N LEU A 113 -0.53 18.08 6.17
CA LEU A 113 -0.90 19.38 6.70
C LEU A 113 -2.16 19.32 7.57
N SER A 114 -2.13 20.15 8.61
CA SER A 114 -3.26 20.47 9.47
C SER A 114 -3.67 21.93 9.29
N ASP A 115 -4.90 22.28 9.67
CA ASP A 115 -5.44 23.65 9.55
C ASP A 115 -4.59 24.73 10.26
N THR A 116 -3.66 24.33 11.14
CA THR A 116 -2.95 25.24 12.06
C THR A 116 -1.42 25.20 11.96
N ASP A 117 -0.81 24.28 11.21
CA ASP A 117 0.65 24.10 11.23
C ASP A 117 1.33 24.37 9.88
N ASN A 118 2.21 25.38 9.87
CA ASN A 118 3.06 25.77 8.73
C ASN A 118 4.53 25.36 8.94
N GLY A 119 4.82 24.56 9.98
CA GLY A 119 6.15 24.09 10.35
C GLY A 119 6.83 23.22 9.28
N GLU A 120 6.03 22.59 8.42
CA GLU A 120 6.49 21.71 7.32
C GLU A 120 7.38 22.42 6.31
N TYR A 121 7.16 23.73 6.11
CA TYR A 121 7.92 24.58 5.20
C TYR A 121 9.10 25.29 5.88
N SER A 122 9.31 25.07 7.18
CA SER A 122 10.30 25.82 7.94
C SER A 122 11.73 25.49 7.51
N VAL A 123 12.42 26.50 6.98
CA VAL A 123 13.85 26.45 6.59
C VAL A 123 14.78 26.93 7.71
N ARG A 124 14.28 27.06 8.94
CA ARG A 124 15.05 27.63 10.05
C ARG A 124 16.33 26.82 10.31
N PRO A 125 17.54 27.43 10.16
CA PRO A 125 18.83 26.74 10.31
C PRO A 125 19.36 26.78 11.76
N THR A 126 18.52 27.12 12.73
CA THR A 126 18.88 27.26 14.15
C THR A 126 17.89 26.51 15.02
N PHE A 127 18.31 26.05 16.19
CA PHE A 127 17.45 25.30 17.10
C PHE A 127 16.23 26.14 17.58
N PRO A 128 15.01 25.58 17.63
CA PRO A 128 14.61 24.30 17.04
C PRO A 128 14.64 24.37 15.51
N TYR A 129 15.34 23.41 14.88
CA TYR A 129 15.50 23.37 13.43
C TYR A 129 14.14 23.17 12.74
N GLY A 130 13.94 23.89 11.63
CA GLY A 130 12.77 23.72 10.78
C GLY A 130 12.76 22.35 10.10
N LYS A 131 11.58 21.79 9.82
CA LYS A 131 11.46 20.44 9.23
C LYS A 131 12.10 20.36 7.85
N LEU A 132 11.77 21.29 6.94
CA LEU A 132 12.38 21.34 5.60
C LEU A 132 13.92 21.44 5.67
N TYR A 133 14.46 22.31 6.54
CA TYR A 133 15.92 22.41 6.73
C TYR A 133 16.53 21.11 7.27
N PHE A 134 15.88 20.49 8.26
CA PHE A 134 16.36 19.26 8.87
C PHE A 134 16.41 18.11 7.86
N TYR A 135 15.34 17.92 7.09
CA TYR A 135 15.29 16.88 6.06
C TYR A 135 16.25 17.16 4.89
N GLU A 136 16.38 18.41 4.45
CA GLU A 136 17.27 18.80 3.33
C GLU A 136 18.75 18.77 3.71
N ARG A 137 19.12 19.46 4.79
CA ARG A 137 20.52 19.80 5.10
C ARG A 137 21.17 18.85 6.10
N ILE A 138 20.38 18.27 7.01
CA ILE A 138 20.89 17.39 8.06
C ILE A 138 20.76 15.94 7.64
N LEU A 139 19.53 15.48 7.39
CA LEU A 139 19.29 14.08 7.03
C LEU A 139 19.56 13.78 5.54
N GLN A 140 19.44 14.78 4.67
CA GLN A 140 19.56 14.62 3.22
C GLN A 140 18.61 13.53 2.68
N VAL A 141 17.35 13.59 3.10
CA VAL A 141 16.31 12.63 2.66
C VAL A 141 16.11 12.80 1.14
N PRO A 142 16.22 11.75 0.32
CA PRO A 142 16.07 11.85 -1.13
C PRO A 142 14.73 12.42 -1.58
N THR A 143 13.63 11.99 -0.96
CA THR A 143 12.27 12.42 -1.32
C THR A 143 11.50 12.95 -0.10
N TYR A 144 11.03 14.18 -0.18
CA TYR A 144 10.21 14.83 0.83
C TYR A 144 8.84 15.21 0.25
N VAL A 145 7.78 14.78 0.93
CA VAL A 145 6.39 14.95 0.48
C VAL A 145 5.62 15.78 1.50
N ILE A 146 4.87 16.77 1.01
CA ILE A 146 3.87 17.50 1.79
C ILE A 146 2.51 17.27 1.13
N PHE A 147 1.52 16.87 1.91
CA PHE A 147 0.17 16.62 1.42
C PHE A 147 -0.87 17.36 2.24
N ASP A 148 -1.74 18.11 1.56
CA ASP A 148 -2.93 18.72 2.15
C ASP A 148 -4.18 17.89 1.81
N PRO A 149 -4.78 17.18 2.78
CA PRO A 149 -5.98 16.40 2.54
C PRO A 149 -7.24 17.24 2.31
N TYR A 150 -7.24 18.52 2.70
CA TYR A 150 -8.40 19.43 2.57
C TYR A 150 -8.40 20.12 1.22
N GLU A 151 -7.27 20.72 0.83
CA GLU A 151 -7.09 21.40 -0.47
C GLU A 151 -6.75 20.43 -1.60
N ALA A 152 -6.51 19.15 -1.30
CA ALA A 152 -6.09 18.13 -2.26
C ALA A 152 -4.81 18.54 -3.02
N THR A 153 -3.84 19.10 -2.30
CA THR A 153 -2.54 19.47 -2.87
C THR A 153 -1.48 18.46 -2.45
N LEU A 154 -0.61 18.11 -3.39
CA LEU A 154 0.50 17.19 -3.17
C LEU A 154 1.76 17.81 -3.74
N GLU A 155 2.71 18.11 -2.86
CA GLU A 155 4.01 18.64 -3.21
C GLU A 155 5.08 17.56 -2.98
N VAL A 156 5.83 17.24 -4.03
CA VAL A 156 6.96 16.32 -3.94
C VAL A 156 8.24 17.08 -4.24
N ARG A 157 9.20 17.02 -3.32
CA ARG A 157 10.54 17.59 -3.46
C ARG A 157 11.54 16.45 -3.54
N ARG A 158 12.47 16.53 -4.50
CA ARG A 158 13.62 15.61 -4.58
C ARG A 158 14.90 16.34 -4.29
N LEU A 159 15.79 15.66 -3.56
CA LEU A 159 17.11 16.18 -3.25
C LEU A 159 18.02 16.01 -4.46
N GLU A 160 18.40 17.13 -5.06
CA GLU A 160 19.30 17.19 -6.21
C GLU A 160 20.42 18.21 -5.89
N ASN A 161 21.69 17.79 -6.02
CA ASN A 161 22.84 18.65 -5.69
C ASN A 161 22.75 19.32 -4.30
N ASN A 162 22.34 18.57 -3.28
CA ASN A 162 22.14 19.01 -1.90
C ASN A 162 21.08 20.10 -1.70
N GLN A 163 20.09 20.19 -2.60
CA GLN A 163 18.95 21.09 -2.47
C GLN A 163 17.67 20.40 -2.92
N TYR A 164 16.55 20.74 -2.29
CA TYR A 164 15.25 20.25 -2.71
C TYR A 164 14.75 21.00 -3.94
N ILE A 165 14.44 20.24 -4.98
CA ILE A 165 13.80 20.72 -6.19
C ILE A 165 12.35 20.24 -6.19
N LEU A 166 11.42 21.17 -6.33
CA LEU A 166 10.00 20.84 -6.49
C LEU A 166 9.81 20.08 -7.81
N GLN A 167 9.11 18.96 -7.72
CA GLN A 167 8.82 18.11 -8.86
C GLN A 167 7.48 18.49 -9.45
N GLU A 168 7.32 18.23 -10.74
CA GLU A 168 6.04 18.29 -11.44
C GLU A 168 5.47 16.87 -11.58
N PRO A 169 4.15 16.69 -11.45
CA PRO A 169 3.53 15.39 -11.67
C PRO A 169 3.66 14.97 -13.15
N SER A 170 3.91 13.69 -13.36
CA SER A 170 3.79 13.05 -14.67
C SER A 170 2.35 12.58 -14.92
N SER A 171 2.08 11.97 -16.08
CA SER A 171 0.75 11.38 -16.37
C SER A 171 0.30 10.32 -15.36
N GLY A 172 1.23 9.70 -14.63
CA GLY A 172 0.95 8.71 -13.57
C GLY A 172 0.95 9.29 -12.15
N GLY A 173 1.12 10.59 -11.97
CA GLY A 173 1.38 11.23 -10.67
C GLY A 173 2.87 11.48 -10.42
N PHE A 174 3.27 11.53 -9.15
CA PHE A 174 4.66 11.77 -8.77
C PHE A 174 5.42 10.46 -8.63
N TRP A 175 6.48 10.28 -9.43
CA TRP A 175 7.33 9.10 -9.29
C TRP A 175 8.21 9.20 -8.04
N ILE A 176 8.14 8.18 -7.17
CA ILE A 176 8.94 8.04 -5.95
C ILE A 176 9.99 6.94 -6.18
N PRO A 177 11.25 7.30 -6.54
CA PRO A 177 12.28 6.34 -6.93
C PRO A 177 12.59 5.29 -5.86
N GLU A 178 12.54 5.67 -4.58
CA GLU A 178 12.92 4.83 -3.44
C GLU A 178 11.99 3.61 -3.28
N LEU A 179 10.73 3.77 -3.70
CA LEU A 179 9.70 2.74 -3.64
C LEU A 179 9.39 2.13 -5.02
N LYS A 180 9.84 2.78 -6.10
CA LYS A 180 9.50 2.44 -7.49
C LYS A 180 7.99 2.43 -7.73
N LEU A 181 7.33 3.47 -7.24
CA LEU A 181 5.88 3.65 -7.33
C LEU A 181 5.57 5.10 -7.68
N PHE A 182 4.42 5.31 -8.32
CA PHE A 182 3.81 6.62 -8.40
C PHE A 182 2.95 6.89 -7.16
N LEU A 183 3.02 8.11 -6.66
CA LEU A 183 2.18 8.65 -5.62
C LEU A 183 1.20 9.65 -6.22
N GLY A 184 -0.07 9.56 -5.80
CA GLY A 184 -1.12 10.45 -6.29
C GLY A 184 -2.29 10.55 -5.32
N ILE A 185 -3.15 11.53 -5.59
CA ILE A 185 -4.34 11.80 -4.79
C ILE A 185 -5.55 11.08 -5.40
N TRP A 186 -6.35 10.46 -4.54
CA TRP A 186 -7.61 9.83 -4.91
C TRP A 186 -8.70 10.23 -3.92
N ARG A 187 -9.82 10.75 -4.43
CA ARG A 187 -11.00 11.10 -3.61
C ARG A 187 -11.92 9.87 -3.49
N GLY A 188 -12.21 9.45 -2.26
CA GLY A 188 -13.21 8.42 -2.03
C GLY A 188 -13.30 7.95 -0.59
N THR A 189 -13.96 6.81 -0.38
CA THR A 189 -14.34 6.32 0.95
C THR A 189 -13.47 5.15 1.40
N ARG A 190 -12.88 5.26 2.59
CA ARG A 190 -12.23 4.15 3.32
C ARG A 190 -12.49 4.29 4.81
N LEU A 191 -12.79 3.17 5.48
CA LEU A 191 -13.12 3.15 6.92
C LEU A 191 -14.23 4.16 7.31
N GLY A 192 -15.21 4.36 6.43
CA GLY A 192 -16.30 5.33 6.63
C GLY A 192 -15.91 6.81 6.40
N LEU A 193 -14.64 7.09 6.13
CA LEU A 193 -14.14 8.44 5.84
C LEU A 193 -14.11 8.68 4.34
N ASN A 194 -14.88 9.66 3.88
CA ASN A 194 -14.86 10.12 2.51
C ASN A 194 -13.96 11.36 2.42
N ILE A 195 -12.65 11.16 2.18
CA ILE A 195 -11.62 12.23 2.10
C ILE A 195 -10.73 12.10 0.84
N ASN A 196 -9.76 13.01 0.67
CA ASN A 196 -8.65 12.82 -0.27
C ASN A 196 -7.62 11.88 0.36
N TRP A 197 -7.33 10.78 -0.31
CA TRP A 197 -6.36 9.78 0.10
C TRP A 197 -5.12 9.86 -0.78
N LEU A 198 -3.96 9.59 -0.20
CA LEU A 198 -2.79 9.22 -0.98
C LEU A 198 -2.85 7.74 -1.35
N ARG A 199 -2.51 7.43 -2.60
CA ARG A 199 -2.50 6.07 -3.16
C ARG A 199 -1.22 5.80 -3.93
N TRP A 200 -0.88 4.53 -4.05
CA TRP A 200 0.27 4.05 -4.80
C TRP A 200 -0.18 3.42 -6.13
N TRP A 201 0.54 3.72 -7.21
CA TRP A 201 0.46 3.00 -8.48
C TRP A 201 1.81 2.41 -8.83
N ASP A 202 1.81 1.23 -9.45
CA ASP A 202 3.04 0.62 -9.98
C ASP A 202 3.51 1.31 -11.27
N GLU A 203 4.68 0.90 -11.77
CA GLU A 203 5.28 1.43 -13.00
C GLU A 203 4.40 1.23 -14.25
N ALA A 204 3.52 0.23 -14.25
CA ALA A 204 2.56 -0.03 -15.31
C ALA A 204 1.25 0.77 -15.17
N GLY A 205 1.12 1.59 -14.13
CA GLY A 205 -0.06 2.39 -13.85
C GLY A 205 -1.19 1.62 -13.16
N ASN A 206 -0.92 0.44 -12.60
CA ASN A 206 -1.90 -0.30 -11.81
C ASN A 206 -1.94 0.23 -10.38
N LEU A 207 -3.15 0.49 -9.88
CA LEU A 207 -3.38 0.89 -8.51
C LEU A 207 -3.03 -0.25 -7.55
N LEU A 208 -2.17 0.00 -6.56
CA LEU A 208 -1.98 -0.91 -5.44
C LEU A 208 -3.24 -0.87 -4.58
N LEU A 209 -3.95 -1.98 -4.57
CA LEU A 209 -5.18 -2.16 -3.81
C LEU A 209 -4.87 -2.23 -2.31
N TRP A 210 -5.76 -1.68 -1.50
CA TRP A 210 -5.80 -1.94 -0.07
C TRP A 210 -6.16 -3.40 0.20
N SER A 211 -5.79 -3.91 1.36
CA SER A 211 -6.14 -5.30 1.75
C SER A 211 -7.65 -5.57 1.67
N SER A 212 -8.48 -4.60 2.05
CA SER A 212 -9.94 -4.70 1.94
C SER A 212 -10.44 -4.79 0.49
N GLU A 213 -9.81 -4.07 -0.43
CA GLU A 213 -10.15 -4.08 -1.86
C GLU A 213 -9.70 -5.38 -2.52
N GLN A 214 -8.53 -5.91 -2.15
CA GLN A 214 -8.07 -7.23 -2.59
C GLN A 214 -9.00 -8.34 -2.12
N ALA A 215 -9.39 -8.33 -0.83
CA ALA A 215 -10.31 -9.31 -0.28
C ALA A 215 -11.67 -9.28 -0.98
N GLU A 216 -12.17 -8.09 -1.33
CA GLU A 216 -13.41 -7.94 -2.08
C GLU A 216 -13.28 -8.49 -3.51
N ALA A 217 -12.18 -8.19 -4.20
CA ALA A 217 -11.91 -8.74 -5.53
C ALA A 217 -11.79 -10.27 -5.52
N GLU A 218 -11.18 -10.85 -4.49
CA GLU A 218 -11.07 -12.30 -4.31
C GLU A 218 -12.42 -12.94 -4.02
N ARG A 219 -13.25 -12.33 -3.15
CA ARG A 219 -14.62 -12.78 -2.90
C ARG A 219 -15.44 -12.83 -4.19
N GLN A 220 -15.42 -11.77 -4.99
CA GLN A 220 -16.15 -11.72 -6.25
C GLN A 220 -15.68 -12.79 -7.24
N ARG A 221 -14.37 -13.07 -7.29
CA ARG A 221 -13.82 -14.16 -8.12
C ARG A 221 -14.29 -15.53 -7.64
N ALA A 222 -14.22 -15.79 -6.33
CA ALA A 222 -14.68 -17.05 -5.75
C ALA A 222 -16.18 -17.28 -5.96
N GLU A 223 -17.00 -16.23 -5.84
CA GLU A 223 -18.44 -16.30 -6.13
C GLU A 223 -18.71 -16.59 -7.61
N ALA A 224 -18.00 -15.92 -8.52
CA ALA A 224 -18.15 -16.17 -9.95
C ALA A 224 -17.71 -17.58 -10.35
N GLU A 225 -16.64 -18.11 -9.75
CA GLU A 225 -16.19 -19.48 -9.98
C GLU A 225 -17.20 -20.50 -9.44
N ARG A 226 -17.75 -20.26 -8.25
CA ARG A 226 -18.81 -21.10 -7.68
C ARG A 226 -20.05 -21.15 -8.56
N GLN A 227 -20.49 -20.00 -9.08
CA GLN A 227 -21.63 -19.95 -10.01
C GLN A 227 -21.38 -20.78 -11.26
N ARG A 228 -20.17 -20.69 -11.85
CA ARG A 228 -19.80 -21.50 -13.02
C ARG A 228 -19.79 -23.00 -12.70
N ALA A 229 -19.26 -23.39 -11.54
CA ALA A 229 -19.24 -24.79 -11.11
C ALA A 229 -20.65 -25.34 -10.87
N ASP A 230 -21.55 -24.54 -10.29
CA ASP A 230 -22.95 -24.92 -10.07
C ASP A 230 -23.71 -25.05 -11.40
N GLU A 231 -23.48 -24.15 -12.37
CA GLU A 231 -24.04 -24.28 -13.72
C GLU A 231 -23.54 -25.53 -14.46
N GLU A 232 -22.25 -25.84 -14.37
CA GLU A 232 -21.67 -27.03 -14.99
C GLU A 232 -22.24 -28.31 -14.38
N ARG A 233 -22.40 -28.35 -13.05
CA ARG A 233 -23.07 -29.47 -12.35
C ARG A 233 -24.51 -29.65 -12.80
N GLN A 234 -25.26 -28.57 -12.94
CA GLN A 234 -26.64 -28.64 -13.43
C GLN A 234 -26.70 -29.22 -14.86
N ARG A 235 -25.80 -28.77 -15.75
CA ARG A 235 -25.72 -29.32 -17.11
C ARG A 235 -25.35 -30.81 -17.13
N ALA A 236 -24.39 -31.22 -16.30
CA ALA A 236 -23.99 -32.61 -16.18
C ALA A 236 -25.14 -33.49 -15.64
N GLU A 237 -25.90 -33.00 -14.67
CA GLU A 237 -27.07 -33.72 -14.13
C GLU A 237 -28.20 -33.81 -15.16
N GLU A 238 -28.46 -32.74 -15.93
CA GLU A 238 -29.43 -32.76 -17.03
C GLU A 238 -29.03 -33.75 -18.13
N GLU A 239 -27.75 -33.78 -18.51
CA GLU A 239 -27.23 -34.71 -19.51
C GLU A 239 -27.35 -36.16 -19.01
N ARG A 240 -27.03 -36.41 -17.74
CA ARG A 240 -27.22 -37.71 -17.11
C ARG A 240 -28.68 -38.13 -17.10
N GLN A 241 -29.59 -37.24 -16.72
CA GLN A 241 -31.03 -37.54 -16.72
C GLN A 241 -31.54 -37.82 -18.15
N ARG A 242 -31.02 -37.11 -19.16
CA ARG A 242 -31.35 -37.40 -20.57
C ARG A 242 -30.82 -38.76 -21.01
N ALA A 243 -29.60 -39.12 -20.62
CA ALA A 243 -29.02 -40.43 -20.90
C ALA A 243 -29.83 -41.55 -20.23
N ASP A 244 -30.18 -41.41 -18.95
CA ASP A 244 -30.99 -42.37 -18.21
C ASP A 244 -32.39 -42.53 -18.83
N ASN A 245 -33.02 -41.42 -19.23
CA ASN A 245 -34.30 -41.44 -19.92
C ASN A 245 -34.21 -42.14 -21.30
N ALA A 246 -33.13 -41.91 -22.05
CA ALA A 246 -32.91 -42.56 -23.34
C ALA A 246 -32.71 -44.08 -23.18
N ILE A 247 -31.97 -44.51 -22.16
CA ILE A 247 -31.79 -45.92 -21.81
C ILE A 247 -33.15 -46.56 -21.47
N ALA A 248 -33.95 -45.92 -20.61
CA ALA A 248 -35.26 -46.43 -20.22
C ALA A 248 -36.23 -46.55 -21.41
N GLN A 249 -36.23 -45.58 -22.33
CA GLN A 249 -37.04 -45.64 -23.55
C GLN A 249 -36.61 -46.79 -24.47
N PHE A 250 -35.30 -46.97 -24.64
CA PHE A 250 -34.75 -48.07 -25.44
C PHE A 250 -35.15 -49.44 -24.87
N GLU A 251 -35.05 -49.62 -23.55
CA GLU A 251 -35.48 -50.85 -22.88
C GLU A 251 -36.99 -51.11 -23.02
N ALA A 252 -37.82 -50.08 -22.86
CA ALA A 252 -39.27 -50.19 -23.03
C ALA A 252 -39.66 -50.53 -24.48
N GLU A 253 -39.02 -49.92 -25.47
CA GLU A 253 -39.25 -50.24 -26.89
C GLU A 253 -38.87 -51.69 -27.19
N ARG A 254 -37.72 -52.15 -26.66
CA ARG A 254 -37.28 -53.54 -26.80
C ARG A 254 -38.29 -54.52 -26.21
N GLN A 255 -38.75 -54.30 -24.98
CA GLN A 255 -39.76 -55.15 -24.34
C GLN A 255 -41.06 -55.17 -25.14
N ARG A 256 -41.51 -54.01 -25.65
CA ARG A 256 -42.72 -53.93 -26.47
C ARG A 256 -42.60 -54.72 -27.78
N LYS A 257 -41.44 -54.65 -28.44
CA LYS A 257 -41.14 -55.46 -29.63
C LYS A 257 -41.15 -56.96 -29.31
N GLU A 258 -40.53 -57.37 -28.21
CA GLU A 258 -40.52 -58.77 -27.75
C GLU A 258 -41.94 -59.30 -27.46
N VAL A 259 -42.78 -58.51 -26.77
CA VAL A 259 -44.19 -58.87 -26.50
C VAL A 259 -45.02 -58.95 -27.78
N LEU A 260 -44.82 -58.01 -28.72
CA LEU A 260 -45.52 -58.04 -30.00
C LEU A 260 -45.13 -59.25 -30.84
N ALA A 261 -43.84 -59.56 -30.91
CA ALA A 261 -43.33 -60.75 -31.61
C ALA A 261 -43.90 -62.04 -31.01
N ALA A 262 -43.98 -62.14 -29.67
CA ALA A 262 -44.61 -63.28 -29.00
C ALA A 262 -46.10 -63.44 -29.39
N LYS A 263 -46.87 -62.35 -29.41
CA LYS A 263 -48.29 -62.37 -29.83
C LYS A 263 -48.48 -62.76 -31.30
N LEU A 264 -47.59 -62.29 -32.18
CA LEU A 264 -47.62 -62.66 -33.61
C LEU A 264 -47.39 -64.17 -33.79
N ARG A 265 -46.42 -64.75 -33.05
CA ARG A 265 -46.17 -66.19 -33.03
C ARG A 265 -47.38 -66.99 -32.54
N GLU A 266 -48.09 -66.52 -31.51
CA GLU A 266 -49.33 -67.15 -31.04
C GLU A 266 -50.45 -67.14 -32.10
N LEU A 267 -50.49 -66.13 -32.95
CA LEU A 267 -51.43 -66.03 -34.07
C LEU A 267 -50.99 -66.82 -35.32
N GLY A 268 -49.86 -67.54 -35.27
CA GLY A 268 -49.33 -68.32 -36.37
C GLY A 268 -48.65 -67.50 -37.48
N ILE A 269 -48.32 -66.24 -37.20
CA ILE A 269 -47.61 -65.34 -38.11
C ILE A 269 -46.15 -65.29 -37.69
N ASP A 270 -45.23 -65.52 -38.64
CA ASP A 270 -43.80 -65.40 -38.38
C ASP A 270 -43.42 -63.92 -38.23
N PRO A 271 -42.99 -63.45 -37.05
CA PRO A 271 -42.64 -62.04 -36.83
C PRO A 271 -41.33 -61.61 -37.51
N ASP A 272 -40.55 -62.56 -38.04
CA ASP A 272 -39.26 -62.32 -38.68
C ASP A 272 -39.29 -62.52 -40.20
N ALA A 273 -40.48 -62.74 -40.79
CA ALA A 273 -40.67 -62.81 -42.23
C ALA A 273 -40.69 -61.40 -42.83
N GLU A 274 -39.75 -61.11 -43.75
CA GLU A 274 -39.70 -59.87 -44.56
C GLU A 274 -40.91 -59.71 -45.50
#